data_AF-A0AB34HNY7-F1
#
_entry.id   AF-A0AB34HNY7-F1
#
_cell.length_a   1.000
_cell.length_b   1.000
_cell.length_c   1.000
_cell.angle_alpha   90.00
_cell.angle_beta   90.00
_cell.angle_gamma   90.00
#
_symmetry.space_group_name_H-M   'P 1'
#
loop_
_entity.id
_entity.type
_entity.pdbx_description
1 polymer ?
#
loop_
_entity_poly.entity_id
_entity_poly.type
_entity_poly.pdbx_seq_one_letter_code
_entity_poly.pdbx_strand_id
1 'polypeptide(L)'
;MKHNTSRQNEHCLTNFDLAEYRQVLSDLAIQIYQQLVRVLENILQPMIVSGMLEHETIQGVSGVKPTGLRKRTSSIADEGTYTLDSILRQLNSFHSVMCQHGMDPELIKQVVKQMFYIVGAVTLNNLLLRKDMCSWSKGMQIRYNVSQLEEWLRDKNLMNSGAKETLEPLIQAAQLLQVKKKTDDDAEAICSMCNALTTAQTAHILKHV
;
A
#
# COMPACT_ATOMS: atom_id res chain seq x y z
N MET A 1 8.74 15.97 -30.97
CA MET A 1 9.12 17.33 -31.40
C MET A 1 8.48 18.45 -30.58
N LYS A 2 7.34 18.27 -29.89
CA LYS A 2 6.67 19.36 -29.14
C LYS A 2 7.52 20.04 -28.05
N HIS A 3 8.58 19.39 -27.55
CA HIS A 3 9.46 19.94 -26.51
C HIS A 3 10.94 20.02 -26.95
N ASN A 4 11.23 19.80 -28.24
CA ASN A 4 12.61 19.80 -28.73
C ASN A 4 13.11 21.24 -28.90
N THR A 5 14.38 21.49 -28.57
CA THR A 5 15.10 22.71 -28.97
C THR A 5 15.49 22.64 -30.46
N SER A 6 15.83 23.79 -31.08
CA SER A 6 16.28 23.83 -32.48
C SER A 6 17.46 22.89 -32.72
N ARG A 7 18.44 22.87 -31.80
CA ARG A 7 19.61 21.99 -31.89
C ARG A 7 19.24 20.50 -31.78
N GLN A 8 18.25 20.14 -30.96
CA GLN A 8 17.80 18.75 -30.86
C GLN A 8 17.08 18.27 -32.13
N ASN A 9 16.38 19.16 -32.84
CA ASN A 9 15.75 18.80 -34.11
C ASN A 9 16.77 18.45 -35.19
N GLU A 10 17.96 19.06 -35.17
CA GLU A 10 19.07 18.72 -36.07
C GLU A 10 19.60 17.29 -35.85
N HIS A 11 19.29 16.64 -34.72
CA HIS A 11 19.76 15.29 -34.41
C HIS A 11 18.74 14.18 -34.76
N CYS A 12 17.64 14.51 -35.45
CA CYS A 12 16.66 13.51 -35.85
C CYS A 12 17.20 12.56 -36.93
N LEU A 13 16.81 11.28 -36.86
CA LEU A 13 17.13 10.30 -37.89
C LEU A 13 16.47 10.71 -39.21
N THR A 14 17.21 10.61 -40.31
CA THR A 14 16.74 11.06 -41.64
C THR A 14 16.47 9.93 -42.62
N ASN A 15 17.06 8.74 -42.42
CA ASN A 15 17.08 7.67 -43.43
C ASN A 15 16.18 6.47 -43.09
N PHE A 16 15.92 6.20 -41.82
CA PHE A 16 15.21 5.00 -41.37
C PHE A 16 14.11 5.35 -40.38
N ASP A 17 12.91 4.78 -40.56
CA ASP A 17 11.89 4.76 -39.50
C ASP A 17 12.08 3.51 -38.64
N LEU A 18 12.23 3.75 -37.33
CA LEU A 18 12.42 2.71 -36.33
C LEU A 18 11.12 2.34 -35.60
N ALA A 19 9.94 2.62 -36.16
CA ALA A 19 8.65 2.38 -35.51
C ALA A 19 8.48 0.95 -34.98
N GLU A 20 8.79 -0.06 -35.79
CA GLU A 20 8.69 -1.47 -35.40
C GLU A 20 9.66 -1.81 -34.26
N TYR A 21 10.89 -1.29 -34.31
CA TYR A 21 11.86 -1.47 -33.23
C TYR A 21 11.44 -0.77 -31.94
N ARG A 22 10.77 0.39 -32.02
CA ARG A 22 10.20 1.06 -30.83
C ARG A 22 9.12 0.20 -30.18
N GLN A 23 8.31 -0.52 -30.95
CA GLN A 23 7.32 -1.45 -30.42
C GLN A 23 8.00 -2.60 -29.67
N VAL A 24 9.01 -3.24 -30.27
CA VAL A 24 9.78 -4.32 -29.63
C VAL A 24 10.42 -3.84 -28.32
N LEU A 25 10.99 -2.64 -28.30
CA LEU A 25 11.55 -2.04 -27.08
C LEU A 25 10.48 -1.75 -26.01
N SER A 26 9.28 -1.32 -26.41
CA SER A 26 8.15 -1.14 -25.50
C SER A 26 7.70 -2.46 -24.88
N ASP A 27 7.59 -3.52 -25.67
CA ASP A 27 7.20 -4.84 -25.18
C ASP A 27 8.24 -5.39 -24.19
N LEU A 28 9.52 -5.19 -24.48
CA LEU A 28 10.61 -5.50 -23.55
C LEU A 28 10.51 -4.67 -22.26
N ALA A 29 10.23 -3.37 -22.35
CA ALA A 29 10.05 -2.51 -21.18
C ALA A 29 8.88 -2.98 -20.29
N ILE A 30 7.79 -3.46 -20.88
CA ILE A 30 6.66 -4.05 -20.14
C ILE A 30 7.11 -5.32 -19.39
N GLN A 31 7.88 -6.21 -20.03
CA GLN A 31 8.40 -7.41 -19.38
C GLN A 31 9.32 -7.07 -18.20
N ILE A 32 10.20 -6.07 -18.38
CA ILE A 32 11.09 -5.58 -17.30
C ILE A 32 10.26 -4.98 -16.17
N TYR A 33 9.23 -4.18 -16.46
CA TYR A 33 8.35 -3.61 -15.45
C TYR A 33 7.61 -4.71 -14.65
N GLN A 34 7.08 -5.72 -15.32
CA GLN A 34 6.43 -6.86 -14.65
C GLN A 34 7.42 -7.60 -13.74
N GLN A 35 8.65 -7.81 -14.20
CA GLN A 35 9.69 -8.44 -13.39
C GLN A 35 10.06 -7.56 -12.18
N LEU A 36 10.17 -6.25 -12.37
CA LEU A 36 10.39 -5.30 -11.27
C LEU A 36 9.29 -5.45 -10.22
N VAL A 37 8.02 -5.40 -10.61
CA VAL A 37 6.88 -5.56 -9.68
C VAL A 37 7.00 -6.86 -8.88
N ARG A 38 7.27 -8.00 -9.53
CA ARG A 38 7.43 -9.29 -8.84
C ARG A 38 8.59 -9.30 -7.84
N VAL A 39 9.71 -8.69 -8.20
CA VAL A 39 10.87 -8.61 -7.30
C VAL A 39 10.54 -7.78 -6.07
N LEU A 40 9.90 -6.62 -6.24
CA LEU A 40 9.50 -5.76 -5.13
C LEU A 40 8.43 -6.42 -4.24
N GLU A 41 7.47 -7.13 -4.86
CA GLU A 41 6.44 -7.91 -4.16
C GLU A 41 7.07 -8.98 -3.28
N ASN A 42 7.98 -9.80 -3.81
CA ASN A 42 8.65 -10.87 -3.06
C ASN A 42 9.41 -10.33 -1.83
N ILE A 43 9.93 -9.10 -1.91
CA ILE A 43 10.62 -8.45 -0.80
C ILE A 43 9.62 -7.94 0.25
N LEU A 44 8.50 -7.33 -0.18
CA LEU A 44 7.52 -6.75 0.74
C LEU A 44 6.62 -7.79 1.41
N GLN A 45 6.24 -8.85 0.69
CA GLN A 45 5.27 -9.84 1.14
C GLN A 45 5.49 -10.34 2.58
N PRO A 46 6.70 -10.78 3.01
CA PRO A 46 6.92 -11.26 4.37
C PRO A 46 6.74 -10.16 5.44
N MET A 47 6.84 -8.88 5.06
CA MET A 47 6.72 -7.74 5.97
C MET A 47 5.27 -7.32 6.20
N ILE A 48 4.38 -7.53 5.21
CA ILE A 48 3.05 -6.90 5.19
C ILE A 48 2.19 -7.36 6.37
N VAL A 49 2.02 -8.66 6.59
CA VAL A 49 1.13 -9.17 7.64
C VAL A 49 1.63 -8.77 9.02
N SER A 50 2.92 -9.00 9.28
CA SER A 50 3.56 -8.64 10.54
C SER A 50 3.47 -7.14 10.83
N GLY A 51 3.80 -6.30 9.83
CA GLY A 51 3.82 -4.85 9.99
C GLY A 51 2.45 -4.18 10.01
N MET A 52 1.49 -4.69 9.23
CA MET A 52 0.16 -4.08 9.08
C MET A 52 -0.87 -4.58 10.09
N LEU A 53 -0.75 -5.83 10.57
CA LEU A 53 -1.76 -6.47 11.41
C LEU A 53 -1.23 -6.96 12.76
N GLU A 54 -0.08 -7.65 12.79
CA GLU A 54 0.34 -8.37 14.01
C GLU A 54 1.02 -7.45 15.02
N HIS A 55 1.90 -6.55 14.58
CA HIS A 55 2.62 -5.65 15.45
C HIS A 55 1.73 -4.51 15.98
N GLU A 56 1.30 -4.60 17.24
CA GLU A 56 0.50 -3.56 17.90
C GLU A 56 1.35 -2.32 18.24
N THR A 57 1.05 -1.19 17.58
CA THR A 57 1.66 0.12 17.87
C THR A 57 0.91 0.90 18.95
N ILE A 58 -0.38 0.58 19.17
CA ILE A 58 -1.26 1.33 20.08
C ILE A 58 -1.38 0.56 21.41
N GLN A 59 -0.57 0.92 22.39
CA GLN A 59 -0.66 0.36 23.74
C GLN A 59 -1.94 0.84 24.46
N GLY A 60 -2.74 -0.10 24.98
CA GLY A 60 -3.86 0.18 25.90
C GLY A 60 -5.27 0.08 25.33
N VAL A 61 -5.43 -0.29 24.05
CA VAL A 61 -6.76 -0.53 23.42
C VAL A 61 -7.20 -2.00 23.54
N SER A 62 -6.23 -2.92 23.59
CA SER A 62 -6.46 -4.33 23.90
C SER A 62 -6.75 -4.45 25.41
N GLY A 63 -7.93 -4.95 25.80
CA GLY A 63 -8.41 -5.05 27.19
C GLY A 63 -7.59 -5.95 28.13
N VAL A 64 -6.40 -6.37 27.71
CA VAL A 64 -5.44 -7.12 28.53
C VAL A 64 -4.36 -6.13 28.97
N LYS A 65 -4.43 -5.67 30.23
CA LYS A 65 -3.34 -4.92 30.85
C LYS A 65 -2.12 -5.85 30.99
N PRO A 66 -0.95 -5.55 30.40
CA PRO A 66 0.29 -6.00 30.98
C PRO A 66 0.64 -5.00 32.08
N THR A 67 0.74 -5.50 33.30
CA THR A 67 1.26 -4.76 34.44
C THR A 67 2.63 -4.17 34.12
N GLY A 68 2.71 -2.83 34.07
CA GLY A 68 3.89 -2.03 34.32
C GLY A 68 5.13 -2.29 33.46
N LEU A 69 5.35 -1.47 32.43
CA LEU A 69 6.70 -0.99 32.16
C LEU A 69 6.72 0.38 31.45
N ARG A 70 7.60 1.22 31.98
CA ARG A 70 7.86 2.62 31.64
C ARG A 70 8.67 2.70 30.33
N LYS A 71 8.30 3.66 29.46
CA LYS A 71 8.99 4.15 28.23
C LYS A 71 10.35 3.54 27.88
N ARG A 72 10.49 3.07 26.63
CA ARG A 72 11.77 3.10 25.91
C ARG A 72 11.62 3.73 24.52
N THR A 73 12.52 4.66 24.27
CA THR A 73 12.87 5.26 22.98
C THR A 73 13.12 4.20 21.91
N SER A 74 12.87 4.59 20.65
CA SER A 74 13.18 3.85 19.43
C SER A 74 14.52 3.11 19.47
N SER A 75 14.56 1.94 18.82
CA SER A 75 15.69 1.02 18.60
C SER A 75 15.77 -0.15 19.58
N ILE A 76 15.10 -1.25 19.19
CA ILE A 76 15.66 -2.56 18.85
C ILE A 76 14.43 -3.33 18.35
N ALA A 77 14.39 -3.61 17.05
CA ALA A 77 13.39 -4.53 16.52
C ALA A 77 13.61 -5.86 17.24
N ASP A 78 12.54 -6.42 17.80
CA ASP A 78 12.50 -7.81 18.24
C ASP A 78 13.07 -8.66 17.08
N GLU A 79 14.18 -9.37 17.32
CA GLU A 79 14.95 -10.05 16.27
C GLU A 79 14.06 -11.06 15.53
N GLY A 80 13.51 -10.65 14.39
CA GLY A 80 12.67 -11.49 13.51
C GLY A 80 11.29 -10.92 13.16
N THR A 81 10.82 -9.84 13.81
CA THR A 81 9.46 -9.34 13.59
C THR A 81 9.47 -8.04 12.76
N TYR A 82 8.78 -8.03 11.62
CA TYR A 82 8.64 -6.83 10.80
C TYR A 82 7.58 -5.88 11.37
N THR A 83 7.87 -4.58 11.35
CA THR A 83 6.94 -3.54 11.79
C THR A 83 6.51 -2.67 10.62
N LEU A 84 5.56 -1.76 10.84
CA LEU A 84 5.23 -0.73 9.85
C LEU A 84 6.46 0.07 9.40
N ASP A 85 7.38 0.38 10.33
CA ASP A 85 8.63 1.07 10.00
C ASP A 85 9.50 0.26 9.04
N SER A 86 9.49 -1.07 9.13
CA SER A 86 10.19 -1.94 8.18
C SER A 86 9.65 -1.74 6.76
N ILE A 87 8.32 -1.71 6.61
CA ILE A 87 7.65 -1.46 5.31
C ILE A 87 8.02 -0.07 4.79
N LEU A 88 7.92 0.97 5.63
CA LEU A 88 8.25 2.35 5.24
C LEU A 88 9.73 2.52 4.84
N ARG A 89 10.65 1.86 5.56
CA ARG A 89 12.08 1.84 5.19
C ARG A 89 12.30 1.15 3.85
N GLN A 90 11.61 0.03 3.60
CA GLN A 90 11.72 -0.69 2.34
C GLN A 90 11.17 0.13 1.17
N LEU A 91 10.02 0.80 1.33
CA LEU A 91 9.47 1.73 0.35
C LEU A 91 10.42 2.91 0.07
N ASN A 92 11.05 3.47 1.11
CA ASN A 92 12.08 4.50 0.95
C ASN A 92 13.28 4.00 0.13
N SER A 93 13.73 2.76 0.38
CA SER A 93 14.83 2.15 -0.37
C SER A 93 14.46 2.01 -1.86
N PHE A 94 13.29 1.46 -2.17
CA PHE A 94 12.82 1.33 -3.56
C PHE A 94 12.72 2.67 -4.26
N HIS A 95 12.10 3.67 -3.62
CA HIS A 95 11.96 5.00 -4.19
C HIS A 95 13.33 5.65 -4.46
N SER A 96 14.26 5.56 -3.50
CA SER A 96 15.61 6.10 -3.64
C SER A 96 16.35 5.50 -4.84
N VAL A 97 16.30 4.17 -5.00
CA VAL A 97 16.95 3.48 -6.11
C VAL A 97 16.34 3.88 -7.45
N MET A 98 15.01 3.95 -7.56
CA MET A 98 14.34 4.38 -8.79
C MET A 98 14.73 5.82 -9.19
N CYS A 99 14.80 6.74 -8.22
CA CYS A 99 15.25 8.11 -8.46
C CYS A 99 16.72 8.17 -8.90
N GLN A 100 17.60 7.42 -8.25
CA GLN A 100 19.03 7.38 -8.60
C GLN A 100 19.29 6.83 -10.00
N HIS A 101 18.45 5.91 -10.47
CA HIS A 101 18.52 5.36 -11.83
C HIS A 101 17.88 6.27 -12.90
N GLY A 102 17.37 7.45 -12.52
CA GLY A 102 16.74 8.39 -13.45
C GLY A 102 15.44 7.86 -14.06
N MET A 103 14.70 7.01 -13.32
CA MET A 103 13.42 6.49 -13.78
C MET A 103 12.41 7.62 -13.99
N ASP A 104 11.61 7.53 -15.05
CA ASP A 104 10.56 8.51 -15.35
C ASP A 104 9.62 8.67 -14.13
N PRO A 105 9.33 9.91 -13.68
CA PRO A 105 8.43 10.16 -12.55
C PRO A 105 7.05 9.51 -12.70
N GLU A 106 6.49 9.44 -13.91
CA GLU A 106 5.20 8.78 -14.16
C GLU A 106 5.29 7.26 -14.02
N LEU A 107 6.46 6.67 -14.31
CA LEU A 107 6.71 5.26 -14.07
C LEU A 107 6.91 4.98 -12.57
N ILE A 108 7.60 5.87 -11.84
CA ILE A 108 7.73 5.78 -10.37
C ILE A 108 6.34 5.79 -9.72
N LYS A 109 5.45 6.69 -10.14
CA LYS A 109 4.06 6.72 -9.65
C LYS A 109 3.34 5.38 -9.86
N GLN A 110 3.51 4.76 -11.03
CA GLN A 110 2.91 3.45 -11.32
C GLN A 110 3.49 2.34 -10.46
N VAL A 111 4.81 2.30 -10.23
CA VAL A 111 5.43 1.32 -9.33
C VAL A 111 4.89 1.49 -7.91
N VAL A 112 4.86 2.72 -7.39
CA VAL A 112 4.36 3.00 -6.04
C VAL A 112 2.89 2.64 -5.89
N LYS A 113 2.05 2.98 -6.88
CA LYS A 113 0.65 2.56 -6.92
C LYS A 113 0.50 1.04 -6.82
N GLN A 114 1.31 0.29 -7.57
CA GLN A 114 1.28 -1.17 -7.54
C GLN A 114 1.73 -1.73 -6.17
N MET A 115 2.74 -1.13 -5.55
CA MET A 115 3.19 -1.55 -4.20
C MET A 115 2.10 -1.31 -3.14
N PHE A 116 1.40 -0.17 -3.21
CA PHE A 116 0.29 0.12 -2.30
C PHE A 116 -0.88 -0.84 -2.50
N TYR A 117 -1.21 -1.19 -3.75
CA TYR A 117 -2.20 -2.21 -4.04
C TYR A 117 -1.85 -3.56 -3.40
N ILE A 118 -0.60 -4.01 -3.53
CA ILE A 118 -0.13 -5.27 -2.93
C ILE A 118 -0.24 -5.22 -1.40
N VAL A 119 0.21 -4.14 -0.77
CA VAL A 119 0.08 -3.94 0.69
C VAL A 119 -1.39 -4.02 1.12
N GLY A 120 -2.27 -3.29 0.43
CA GLY A 120 -3.71 -3.28 0.70
C GLY A 120 -4.35 -4.66 0.55
N ALA A 121 -4.09 -5.33 -0.58
CA ALA A 121 -4.65 -6.63 -0.91
C ALA A 121 -4.19 -7.74 0.04
N VAL A 122 -2.88 -7.84 0.33
CA VAL A 122 -2.34 -8.84 1.24
C VAL A 122 -2.86 -8.64 2.66
N THR A 123 -2.95 -7.39 3.12
CA THR A 123 -3.50 -7.04 4.44
C THR A 123 -4.99 -7.42 4.52
N LEU A 124 -5.79 -7.00 3.54
CA LEU A 124 -7.23 -7.29 3.50
C LEU A 124 -7.49 -8.81 3.42
N ASN A 125 -6.76 -9.54 2.58
CA ASN A 125 -6.91 -10.99 2.48
C ASN A 125 -6.59 -11.68 3.80
N ASN A 126 -5.54 -11.26 4.52
CA ASN A 126 -5.24 -11.83 5.83
C ASN A 126 -6.29 -11.50 6.88
N LEU A 127 -6.85 -10.30 6.86
CA LEU A 127 -8.00 -9.93 7.71
C LEU A 127 -9.21 -10.83 7.42
N LEU A 128 -9.48 -11.13 6.15
CA LEU A 128 -10.58 -12.00 5.74
C LEU A 128 -10.31 -13.49 5.99
N LEU A 129 -9.07 -13.93 6.16
CA LEU A 129 -8.75 -15.33 6.44
C LEU A 129 -8.62 -15.63 7.94
N ARG A 130 -8.43 -14.62 8.78
CA ARG A 130 -8.08 -14.75 10.20
C ARG A 130 -9.10 -14.08 11.11
N LYS A 131 -9.81 -14.89 11.90
CA LYS A 131 -10.87 -14.39 12.82
C LYS A 131 -10.32 -13.50 13.93
N ASP A 132 -9.09 -13.74 14.37
CA ASP A 132 -8.38 -12.94 15.38
C ASP A 132 -8.05 -11.51 14.92
N MET A 133 -8.18 -11.22 13.62
CA MET A 133 -7.88 -9.90 13.04
C MET A 133 -9.12 -9.00 12.89
N CYS A 134 -10.32 -9.52 13.11
CA CYS A 134 -11.58 -8.78 13.02
C CYS A 134 -12.00 -8.20 14.37
N SER A 135 -11.35 -7.13 14.82
CA SER A 135 -11.74 -6.44 16.07
C SER A 135 -11.70 -4.93 15.95
N TRP A 136 -12.40 -4.24 16.85
CA TRP A 136 -12.39 -2.77 16.91
C TRP A 136 -10.95 -2.22 17.04
N SER A 137 -10.13 -2.85 17.90
CA SER A 137 -8.72 -2.49 18.11
C SER A 137 -7.91 -2.62 16.81
N LYS A 138 -8.09 -3.73 16.08
CA LYS A 138 -7.43 -3.94 14.78
C LYS A 138 -7.87 -2.93 13.73
N GLY A 139 -9.15 -2.53 13.73
CA GLY A 139 -9.62 -1.43 12.90
C GLY A 139 -8.88 -0.12 13.18
N MET A 140 -8.66 0.22 14.46
CA MET A 140 -7.92 1.42 14.84
C MET A 140 -6.45 1.33 14.42
N GLN A 141 -5.81 0.18 14.63
CA GLN A 141 -4.44 -0.08 14.21
C GLN A 141 -4.26 0.06 12.69
N ILE A 142 -5.14 -0.55 11.88
CA ILE A 142 -5.08 -0.45 10.41
C ILE A 142 -5.25 1.00 9.96
N ARG A 143 -6.17 1.76 10.55
CA ARG A 143 -6.34 3.18 10.23
C ARG A 143 -5.08 3.99 10.48
N TYR A 144 -4.41 3.75 11.61
CA TYR A 144 -3.14 4.40 11.93
C TYR A 144 -2.04 3.98 10.94
N ASN A 145 -1.93 2.70 10.64
CA ASN A 145 -0.93 2.21 9.69
C ASN A 145 -1.13 2.81 8.29
N VAL A 146 -2.38 2.90 7.82
CA VAL A 146 -2.73 3.56 6.56
C VAL A 146 -2.40 5.05 6.61
N SER A 147 -2.64 5.76 7.72
CA SER A 147 -2.28 7.19 7.79
C SER A 147 -0.78 7.43 7.66
N GLN A 148 0.07 6.54 8.20
CA GLN A 148 1.52 6.64 7.99
C GLN A 148 1.93 6.35 6.54
N LEU A 149 1.24 5.43 5.85
CA LEU A 149 1.46 5.19 4.42
C LEU A 149 1.05 6.41 3.57
N GLU A 150 -0.05 7.08 3.93
CA GLU A 150 -0.46 8.34 3.29
C GLU A 150 0.52 9.48 3.57
N GLU A 151 1.05 9.57 4.79
CA GLU A 151 2.10 10.54 5.14
C GLU A 151 3.36 10.30 4.30
N TRP A 152 3.76 9.04 4.12
CA TRP A 152 4.87 8.70 3.24
C TRP A 152 4.65 9.14 1.78
N LEU A 153 3.44 8.97 1.24
CA LEU A 153 3.10 9.48 -0.10
C LEU A 153 3.22 11.00 -0.19
N ARG A 154 2.80 11.71 0.86
CA ARG A 154 2.89 13.17 0.95
C ARG A 154 4.35 13.63 0.94
N ASP A 155 5.20 13.00 1.74
CA ASP A 155 6.63 13.33 1.84
C ASP A 155 7.38 13.13 0.53
N LYS A 156 6.93 12.19 -0.32
CA LYS A 156 7.52 11.93 -1.65
C LYS A 156 6.86 12.70 -2.79
N ASN A 157 5.86 13.55 -2.51
CA ASN A 157 5.05 14.22 -3.52
C ASN A 157 4.32 13.26 -4.48
N LEU A 158 3.85 12.12 -3.96
CA LEU A 158 3.19 11.04 -4.72
C LEU A 158 1.69 10.94 -4.42
N MET A 159 1.07 11.96 -3.82
CA MET A 159 -0.37 11.97 -3.51
C MET A 159 -1.26 11.84 -4.76
N ASN A 160 -0.76 12.26 -5.93
CA ASN A 160 -1.48 12.14 -7.21
C ASN A 160 -1.11 10.88 -8.02
N SER A 161 -0.42 9.91 -7.41
CA SER A 161 -0.01 8.66 -8.07
C SER A 161 -1.16 7.67 -8.27
N GLY A 162 -2.30 7.88 -7.59
CA GLY A 162 -3.37 6.89 -7.53
C GLY A 162 -3.13 5.78 -6.50
N ALA A 163 -2.05 5.86 -5.70
CA ALA A 163 -1.66 4.83 -4.72
C ALA A 163 -2.59 4.78 -3.51
N LYS A 164 -3.04 5.93 -2.99
CA LYS A 164 -3.95 6.01 -1.85
C LYS A 164 -5.27 5.30 -2.16
N GLU A 165 -5.80 5.52 -3.35
CA GLU A 165 -7.07 4.98 -3.83
C GLU A 165 -7.05 3.45 -3.90
N THR A 166 -5.87 2.83 -4.09
CA THR A 166 -5.75 1.37 -4.07
C THR A 166 -5.97 0.75 -2.68
N LEU A 167 -5.84 1.55 -1.61
CA LEU A 167 -6.08 1.11 -0.23
C LEU A 167 -7.55 1.24 0.19
N GLU A 168 -8.43 1.80 -0.65
CA GLU A 168 -9.82 2.06 -0.32
C GLU A 168 -10.58 0.84 0.22
N PRO A 169 -10.46 -0.38 -0.35
CA PRO A 169 -11.09 -1.57 0.23
C PRO A 169 -10.62 -1.87 1.66
N LEU A 170 -9.33 -1.69 1.95
CA LEU A 170 -8.77 -1.89 3.29
C LEU A 170 -9.24 -0.80 4.27
N ILE A 171 -9.33 0.45 3.81
CA ILE A 171 -9.85 1.58 4.59
C ILE A 171 -11.30 1.30 5.01
N GLN A 172 -12.15 0.91 4.06
CA GLN A 172 -13.55 0.58 4.33
C GLN A 172 -13.69 -0.64 5.26
N ALA A 173 -12.85 -1.66 5.09
CA ALA A 173 -12.82 -2.79 6.02
C ALA A 173 -12.48 -2.34 7.45
N ALA A 174 -11.48 -1.49 7.63
CA ALA A 174 -11.09 -0.96 8.93
C ALA A 174 -12.18 -0.06 9.55
N GLN A 175 -12.91 0.71 8.73
CA GLN A 175 -14.07 1.48 9.15
C GLN A 175 -15.21 0.56 9.60
N LEU A 176 -15.49 -0.50 8.83
CA LEU A 176 -16.51 -1.50 9.16
C LEU A 176 -16.26 -2.19 10.51
N LEU A 177 -15.00 -2.44 10.86
CA LEU A 177 -14.63 -2.95 12.19
C LEU A 177 -15.04 -1.98 13.33
N GLN A 178 -15.14 -0.68 13.07
CA GLN A 178 -15.34 0.36 14.08
C GLN A 178 -16.76 0.93 14.18
N VAL A 179 -17.57 0.86 13.11
CA VAL A 179 -18.94 1.37 13.13
C VAL A 179 -19.85 0.54 14.04
N LYS A 180 -20.95 1.15 14.49
CA LYS A 180 -22.05 0.45 15.18
C LYS A 180 -22.76 -0.50 14.22
N LYS A 181 -23.35 -1.57 14.77
CA LYS A 181 -23.90 -2.72 14.01
C LYS A 181 -25.21 -3.23 14.64
N LYS A 182 -26.02 -2.33 15.21
CA LYS A 182 -27.17 -2.69 16.04
C LYS A 182 -28.51 -2.37 15.41
N THR A 183 -28.62 -1.26 14.68
CA THR A 183 -29.91 -0.76 14.14
C THR A 183 -29.98 -0.92 12.63
N ASP A 184 -31.19 -0.80 12.07
CA ASP A 184 -31.38 -0.75 10.62
C ASP A 184 -30.67 0.47 10.00
N ASP A 185 -30.65 1.60 10.72
CA ASP A 185 -29.86 2.78 10.34
C ASP A 185 -28.36 2.48 10.24
N ASP A 186 -27.82 1.66 11.16
CA ASP A 186 -26.42 1.23 11.11
C ASP A 186 -26.17 0.36 9.86
N ALA A 187 -27.13 -0.49 9.48
CA ALA A 187 -27.05 -1.32 8.29
C ALA A 187 -27.09 -0.47 7.00
N GLU A 188 -27.97 0.53 6.93
CA GLU A 188 -28.02 1.47 5.80
C GLU A 188 -26.71 2.26 5.67
N ALA A 189 -26.16 2.74 6.79
CA ALA A 189 -24.88 3.43 6.81
C ALA A 189 -23.72 2.54 6.31
N ILE A 190 -23.71 1.25 6.69
CA ILE A 190 -22.72 0.28 6.21
C ILE A 190 -22.84 0.08 4.69
N CYS A 191 -24.06 -0.07 4.17
CA CYS A 191 -24.29 -0.22 2.73
C CYS A 191 -23.83 1.00 1.93
N SER A 192 -24.01 2.22 2.48
CA SER A 192 -23.55 3.45 1.85
C SER A 192 -22.02 3.61 1.90
N MET A 193 -21.40 3.20 3.01
CA MET A 193 -19.95 3.32 3.23
C MET A 193 -19.14 2.29 2.42
N CYS A 194 -19.56 1.03 2.36
CA CYS A 194 -18.78 -0.09 1.81
C CYS A 194 -18.96 -0.26 0.29
N ASN A 195 -18.59 0.75 -0.50
CA ASN A 195 -18.71 0.70 -1.97
C ASN A 195 -17.51 0.04 -2.70
N ALA A 196 -16.37 -0.12 -2.02
CA ALA A 196 -15.16 -0.75 -2.54
C ALA A 196 -14.99 -2.20 -2.02
N LEU A 197 -15.92 -2.68 -1.19
CA LEU A 197 -16.00 -4.04 -0.72
C LEU A 197 -17.15 -4.78 -1.40
N THR A 198 -16.91 -6.03 -1.78
CA THR A 198 -17.99 -6.91 -2.26
C THR A 198 -18.91 -7.30 -1.11
N THR A 199 -20.17 -7.65 -1.42
CA THR A 199 -21.13 -8.14 -0.42
C THR A 199 -20.59 -9.33 0.38
N ALA A 200 -19.85 -10.23 -0.27
CA ALA A 200 -19.22 -11.38 0.38
C ALA A 200 -18.17 -10.95 1.42
N GLN A 201 -17.33 -9.96 1.10
CA GLN A 201 -16.33 -9.42 2.03
C GLN A 201 -16.98 -8.71 3.21
N THR A 202 -17.98 -7.86 2.94
CA THR A 202 -18.74 -7.15 3.99
C THR A 202 -19.42 -8.13 4.94
N ALA A 203 -20.13 -9.14 4.40
CA ALA A 203 -20.79 -10.17 5.19
C ALA A 203 -19.78 -11.01 6.01
N HIS A 204 -18.62 -11.32 5.42
CA HIS A 204 -17.56 -12.05 6.12
C HIS A 204 -17.02 -11.26 7.32
N ILE A 205 -16.71 -9.97 7.14
CA ILE A 205 -16.23 -9.11 8.23
C ILE A 205 -17.30 -9.02 9.32
N LEU A 206 -18.55 -8.73 8.97
CA LEU A 206 -19.65 -8.62 9.94
C LEU A 206 -19.89 -9.90 10.75
N LYS A 207 -19.67 -11.09 10.16
CA LYS A 207 -19.78 -12.37 10.86
C LYS A 207 -18.70 -12.59 11.93
N HIS A 208 -17.58 -11.88 11.83
CA HIS A 208 -16.39 -12.10 12.65
C HIS A 208 -16.07 -10.93 13.59
N VAL A 209 -16.92 -9.89 13.64
CA VAL A 209 -16.82 -8.73 14.54
C VAL A 209 -17.80 -8.84 15.70
#